data_AF-A0A345NJI8-F1
#
_entry.id   AF-A0A345NJI8-F1
#
_cell.length_a   1.000
_cell.length_b   1.000
_cell.length_c   1.000
_cell.angle_alpha   90.00
_cell.angle_beta   90.00
_cell.angle_gamma   90.00
#
_symmetry.space_group_name_H-M   'P 1'
#
loop_
_entity.id
_entity.type
_entity.pdbx_description
1 polymer ?
#
loop_
_entity_poly.entity_id
_entity_poly.type
_entity_poly.pdbx_seq_one_letter_code
_entity_poly.pdbx_strand_id
1 'polypeptide(L)' 'MSGRRLCRGCYRDLAALTGAGVSLSSGGGVRDAVVTGLGTRNYAGAFSGEAQAARQRREKLDRTTGFWRRLVVRVVG' A
#
# COMPACT_ATOMS: atom_id res chain seq x y z
N MET A 1 1.40 -15.78 9.35
CA MET A 1 1.45 -14.34 9.66
C MET A 1 0.11 -13.91 10.22
N SER A 2 0.02 -13.70 11.54
CA SER A 2 -1.17 -13.17 12.21
C SER A 2 -1.14 -11.65 12.07
N GLY A 3 -1.78 -11.11 11.03
CA GLY A 3 -2.01 -9.68 10.89
C GLY A 3 -3.47 -9.40 11.20
N ARG A 4 -3.77 -8.78 12.36
CA ARG A 4 -5.10 -8.21 12.60
C ARG A 4 -5.42 -7.29 11.42
N ARG A 5 -6.54 -7.53 10.74
CA ARG A 5 -7.00 -6.66 9.65
C ARG A 5 -7.30 -5.30 10.27
N LEU A 6 -6.38 -4.36 10.08
CA LEU A 6 -6.63 -2.95 10.40
C LEU A 6 -7.82 -2.46 9.57
N CYS A 7 -8.61 -1.54 10.13
CA CYS A 7 -9.73 -0.93 9.41
C CYS A 7 -9.26 -0.31 8.09
N ARG A 8 -10.18 -0.12 7.13
CA ARG A 8 -9.88 0.49 5.82
C ARG A 8 -9.48 1.96 6.02
N GLY A 9 -8.18 2.21 6.18
CA GLY A 9 -7.62 3.54 6.49
C GLY A 9 -6.65 3.53 7.68
N CYS A 10 -6.92 2.71 8.69
CA CYS A 10 -6.10 2.60 9.91
C CYS A 10 -4.62 2.32 9.62
N TYR A 11 -4.29 1.53 8.58
CA TYR A 11 -2.90 1.27 8.20
C TYR A 11 -2.19 2.54 7.69
N ARG A 12 -2.89 3.37 6.92
CA ARG A 12 -2.33 4.63 6.40
C ARG A 12 -2.12 5.63 7.52
N ASP A 13 -3.07 5.74 8.43
CA ASP A 13 -2.99 6.66 9.56
C ASP A 13 -1.91 6.22 10.56
N LEU A 14 -1.77 4.91 10.79
CA LEU A 14 -0.65 4.34 11.56
C LEU A 14 0.70 4.71 10.90
N ALA A 15 0.84 4.50 9.59
CA ALA A 15 2.05 4.84 8.85
C ALA A 15 2.36 6.36 8.90
N ALA A 16 1.33 7.20 8.91
CA ALA A 16 1.48 8.65 9.05
C ALA A 16 2.05 9.01 10.43
N LEU A 17 1.45 8.46 11.49
CA LEU A 17 1.86 8.71 12.87
C LEU A 17 3.26 8.17 13.16
N THR A 18 3.61 7.00 12.64
CA THR A 18 4.96 6.46 12.80
C THR A 18 6.00 7.28 12.05
N GLY A 19 5.71 7.71 10.82
CA GLY A 19 6.59 8.59 10.06
C GLY A 19 6.83 9.93 10.75
N ALA A 20 5.77 10.57 11.23
CA ALA A 20 5.86 11.81 11.99
C ALA A 20 6.64 11.62 13.31
N GLY A 21 6.36 10.54 14.05
CA GLY A 21 7.05 10.22 15.31
C GLY A 21 8.54 9.98 15.12
N VAL A 22 8.94 9.27 14.05
CA VAL A 22 10.35 9.07 13.71
C VAL A 22 11.05 10.39 13.44
N SER A 23 10.45 11.26 12.61
CA SER A 23 10.99 12.59 12.30
C SER A 23 11.21 13.44 13.56
N LEU A 24 10.25 13.46 14.49
CA LEU A 24 10.40 14.14 15.79
C LEU A 24 11.50 13.50 16.64
N SER A 25 11.56 12.16 16.72
CA SER A 25 12.57 11.46 17.50
C SER A 25 14.00 11.67 16.98
N SER A 26 14.14 11.94 15.68
CA SER A 26 15.42 12.29 15.05
C SER A 26 15.81 13.77 15.20
N GLY A 27 15.04 14.56 15.96
CA GLY A 27 15.29 15.99 16.19
C GLY A 27 14.72 16.90 15.11
N GLY A 28 13.85 16.40 14.22
CA GLY A 28 13.16 17.20 13.22
C GLY A 28 12.14 18.15 13.84
N GLY A 29 11.92 19.30 13.20
CA GLY A 29 10.90 20.25 13.65
C GLY A 29 9.48 19.73 13.42
N VAL A 30 8.49 20.40 14.02
CA VAL A 30 7.06 20.06 13.84
C VAL A 30 6.69 20.03 12.36
N ARG A 31 7.25 20.95 11.56
CA ARG A 31 7.00 21.01 10.11
C ARG A 31 7.54 19.78 9.37
N ASP A 32 8.75 19.33 9.71
CA ASP A 32 9.36 18.15 9.10
C ASP A 32 8.61 16.87 9.46
N ALA A 33 8.11 16.79 10.69
CA ALA A 33 7.30 15.68 11.15
C ALA A 33 5.97 15.58 10.39
N VAL A 34 5.30 16.71 10.17
CA VAL A 34 4.07 16.75 9.36
C VAL A 34 4.32 16.32 7.92
N VAL A 35 5.39 16.84 7.29
CA VAL A 35 5.75 16.46 5.91
C VAL A 35 6.08 14.97 5.82
N THR A 36 6.88 14.45 6.77
CA THR A 36 7.27 13.05 6.82
C THR A 36 6.04 12.15 7.01
N GLY A 37 5.15 12.51 7.94
CA GLY A 37 3.90 11.76 8.17
C GLY A 37 2.95 11.76 6.98
N LEU A 38 2.83 12.87 6.25
CA LEU A 38 2.06 12.91 5.01
C LEU A 38 2.70 12.03 3.92
N GLY A 39 4.02 12.08 3.79
CA GLY A 39 4.78 11.25 2.85
C GLY A 39 4.56 9.75 3.11
N THR A 40 4.70 9.32 4.37
CA THR A 40 4.50 7.91 4.75
C THR A 40 3.05 7.47 4.59
N ARG A 41 2.06 8.33 4.88
CA ARG A 41 0.64 8.05 4.64
C ARG A 41 0.36 7.77 3.16
N ASN A 42 0.88 8.61 2.28
CA ASN A 42 0.69 8.50 0.84
C ASN A 42 1.41 7.26 0.29
N TYR A 43 2.62 6.99 0.74
CA TYR A 43 3.37 5.78 0.39
C TYR A 43 2.63 4.50 0.80
N ALA A 44 2.16 4.44 2.04
CA ALA A 44 1.33 3.33 2.53
C ALA A 44 0.04 3.16 1.71
N GLY A 45 -0.54 4.28 1.26
CA GLY A 45 -1.68 4.30 0.36
C GLY A 45 -1.40 3.69 -1.01
N ALA A 46 -0.33 4.14 -1.68
CA ALA A 46 0.11 3.63 -2.97
C ALA A 46 0.42 2.13 -2.90
N PHE A 47 1.20 1.70 -1.90
CA PHE A 47 1.56 0.30 -1.72
C PHE A 47 0.34 -0.60 -1.48
N SER A 48 -0.62 -0.13 -0.68
CA SER A 48 -1.89 -0.86 -0.48
C SER A 48 -2.71 -0.98 -1.77
N GLY A 49 -2.68 0.04 -2.63
CA GLY A 49 -3.36 0.04 -3.93
C GLY A 49 -2.71 -0.91 -4.93
N GLU A 50 -1.37 -0.88 -5.03
CA GLU A 50 -0.61 -1.80 -5.88
C GLU A 50 -0.78 -3.26 -5.44
N ALA A 51 -0.73 -3.53 -4.14
CA ALA A 51 -0.96 -4.86 -3.60
C ALA A 51 -2.38 -5.36 -3.90
N GLN A 52 -3.39 -4.49 -3.89
CA GLN A 52 -4.75 -4.83 -4.30
C GLN A 52 -4.85 -5.08 -5.80
N ALA A 53 -4.25 -4.23 -6.63
CA ALA A 53 -4.23 -4.41 -8.08
C ALA A 53 -3.52 -5.72 -8.49
N ALA A 54 -2.42 -6.06 -7.82
CA ALA A 54 -1.72 -7.33 -8.03
C ALA A 54 -2.58 -8.54 -7.65
N ARG A 55 -3.33 -8.47 -6.54
CA ARG A 55 -4.29 -9.54 -6.17
C ARG A 55 -5.41 -9.68 -7.19
N GLN A 56 -6.00 -8.56 -7.63
CA GLN A 56 -7.05 -8.58 -8.66
C GLN A 56 -6.55 -9.16 -9.99
N ARG A 57 -5.33 -8.82 -10.41
CA ARG A 57 -4.70 -9.41 -11.61
C ARG A 57 -4.50 -10.92 -11.46
N ARG A 58 -4.06 -11.39 -10.29
CA ARG A 58 -3.95 -12.83 -9.99
C ARG A 58 -5.30 -13.52 -10.02
N GLU A 59 -6.32 -12.97 -9.37
CA GLU A 59 -7.68 -13.51 -9.42
C GLU A 59 -8.23 -13.55 -10.85
N LYS A 60 -7.95 -12.53 -11.66
CA LYS A 60 -8.33 -12.48 -13.08
C LYS A 60 -7.62 -13.58 -13.88
N LEU A 61 -6.33 -13.81 -13.65
CA LEU A 61 -5.58 -14.91 -14.26
C LEU A 61 -6.14 -16.29 -13.86
N ASP A 62 -6.46 -16.47 -12.58
CA ASP A 62 -6.97 -17.73 -12.04
C ASP A 62 -8.35 -18.07 -12.63
N ARG A 63 -9.24 -17.07 -12.74
CA ARG A 63 -10.57 -17.23 -13.35
C ARG A 63 -10.55 -17.34 -14.87
N THR A 64 -9.50 -16.87 -15.53
CA THR A 64 -9.40 -16.94 -17.00
C THR A 64 -9.03 -18.34 -17.44
N THR A 65 -9.85 -18.95 -18.29
CA THR A 65 -9.59 -20.25 -18.92
C THR A 65 -9.07 -20.07 -20.35
N GLY A 66 -8.24 -21.01 -20.80
CA GLY A 66 -7.58 -20.97 -22.10
C GLY A 66 -6.23 -20.25 -22.09
N PHE A 67 -5.23 -20.88 -22.72
CA PHE A 67 -3.84 -20.43 -22.75
C PHE A 67 -3.69 -18.99 -23.28
N TRP A 68 -4.28 -18.70 -24.45
CA TRP A 68 -4.16 -17.39 -25.11
C TRP A 68 -4.79 -16.26 -24.30
N ARG A 69 -5.95 -16.50 -23.68
CA ARG A 69 -6.60 -15.49 -22.83
C ARG A 69 -5.79 -15.22 -21.56
N ARG A 70 -5.19 -16.25 -20.96
CA ARG A 70 -4.25 -16.07 -19.83
C ARG A 70 -3.00 -15.29 -20.23
N LEU A 71 -2.44 -15.55 -21.42
CA LEU A 71 -1.28 -14.83 -21.94
C LEU A 71 -1.59 -13.34 -22.09
N VAL A 72 -2.75 -12.99 -22.67
CA VAL A 72 -3.19 -11.59 -22.83
C VAL A 72 -3.34 -10.89 -21.48
N VAL A 73 -3.99 -11.52 -20.50
CA VAL A 73 -4.13 -10.94 -19.14
C VAL A 73 -2.76 -10.74 -18.47
N ARG A 74 -1.80 -11.62 -18.73
CA ARG A 74 -0.45 -11.51 -18.15
C ARG A 74 0.38 -10.39 -18.77
N VAL A 75 0.20 -10.12 -20.07
CA VAL A 75 0.94 -9.08 -20.81
C VAL A 75 0.30 -7.70 -20.65
N VAL A 76 -1.03 -7.61 -20.68
CA VAL A 76 -1.76 -6.33 -20.72
C VAL A 76 -2.34 -5.92 -19.35
N GLY A 77 -2.75 -6.88 -18.51
CA GLY A 77 -3.39 -6.63 -17.21
C GLY A 77 -4.91 -6.88 -17.20
#